data_AF-A0AAF1AT36-F1
#
_entry.id   AF-A0AAF1AT36-F1
#
_cell.length_a   1.000
_cell.length_b   1.000
_cell.length_c   1.000
_cell.angle_alpha   90.00
_cell.angle_beta   90.00
_cell.angle_gamma   90.00
#
_symmetry.space_group_name_H-M   'P 1'
#
loop_
_entity.id
_entity.type
_entity.pdbx_description
1 polymer ?
#
loop_
_entity_poly.entity_id
_entity_poly.type
_entity_poly.pdbx_seq_one_letter_code
_entity_poly.pdbx_strand_id
1 'polypeptide(L)'
;MILKTRGVNVSGTVVLARMGQIYRGDIVANAYQAGAIGAVLFTDKKDYGGGGDGKGFPHDKWMPPSGVQVGTLYKGCGDPTTPGWPSTGGCERISDDEVDKGGDIPLIPSLPVSAADGEAIIKSIGGEMADNDWQGCKDGPVYNIGPGPGILNLSYTGKQGINTIENVIGIIEGEEEPDRFVILGNHRDAWTFGAADPNSGTAALLEVADRLSKLQKKGWKPRRTIIFCNWDAEEYGLIGSTEWVEENREMLTSRVVAYLNVDVAVSGAGFQAAATPQLDQLLMQATKQVRDPENSSQSIFDSWVGTSDHPKIGRLGGAGSDYAPFLQHVGIPAADMSFGEGYPVYHSMYDDFIWMRDFGDPMFRRHVAVASIWGLVALSLADEEFLPFNYLSYAFELQKNADELTNELIDKNIDVTPLFKSIEDLKIAATKIDNEIKALERSKGWASMWGTKPRQVRELNDRLMMAERAFMDRDGLLGRQWYKHLIYAPSEHDDYGSVSFPGITDAIEKAKQENTIESWSSVQHEVWRVSRAVIHVSLVLNGVLT
;
A
#
# COMPACT_ATOMS: atom_id res chain seq x y z
N MET A 1 17.52 -18.74 -5.64
CA MET A 1 18.96 -19.07 -5.40
C MET A 1 19.17 -20.44 -4.71
N ILE A 2 18.25 -20.93 -3.87
CA ILE A 2 18.39 -22.19 -3.09
C ILE A 2 18.32 -23.48 -3.94
N LEU A 3 17.45 -23.56 -4.96
CA LEU A 3 17.40 -24.76 -5.82
C LEU A 3 18.75 -25.03 -6.51
N LYS A 4 19.42 -23.97 -6.98
CA LYS A 4 20.73 -24.05 -7.62
C LYS A 4 21.81 -24.54 -6.67
N THR A 5 21.79 -24.14 -5.39
CA THR A 5 22.76 -24.62 -4.40
C THR A 5 22.56 -26.09 -4.05
N ARG A 6 21.36 -26.63 -4.25
CA ARG A 6 21.04 -28.07 -4.17
C ARG A 6 21.19 -28.82 -5.49
N GLY A 7 21.79 -28.20 -6.51
CA GLY A 7 22.07 -28.82 -7.79
C GLY A 7 20.87 -28.94 -8.75
N VAL A 8 19.73 -28.30 -8.43
CA VAL A 8 18.57 -28.24 -9.33
C VAL A 8 18.70 -27.04 -10.26
N ASN A 9 18.83 -27.32 -11.56
CA ASN A 9 18.84 -26.30 -12.61
C ASN A 9 17.45 -26.18 -13.25
N VAL A 10 16.86 -24.98 -13.18
CA VAL A 10 15.53 -24.68 -13.72
C VAL A 10 15.57 -24.08 -15.14
N SER A 11 16.78 -23.94 -15.71
CA SER A 11 16.94 -23.41 -17.06
C SER A 11 16.26 -24.33 -18.08
N GLY A 12 15.34 -23.77 -18.89
CA GLY A 12 14.59 -24.54 -19.89
C GLY A 12 13.45 -25.38 -19.31
N THR A 13 13.07 -25.20 -18.04
CA THR A 13 11.97 -25.93 -17.40
C THR A 13 10.76 -25.05 -17.13
N VAL A 14 9.61 -25.68 -16.89
CA VAL A 14 8.45 -25.00 -16.26
C VAL A 14 8.56 -25.19 -14.75
N VAL A 15 8.43 -24.11 -13.99
CA VAL A 15 8.47 -24.15 -12.53
C VAL A 15 7.06 -24.14 -11.95
N LEU A 16 6.88 -24.81 -10.81
CA LEU A 16 5.69 -24.70 -9.99
C LEU A 16 6.05 -23.92 -8.72
N ALA A 17 5.25 -22.91 -8.39
CA ALA A 17 5.42 -22.09 -7.20
C ALA A 17 4.11 -21.99 -6.42
N ARG A 18 4.18 -22.07 -5.09
CA ARG A 18 3.03 -21.73 -4.24
C ARG A 18 2.86 -20.22 -4.20
N MET A 19 1.61 -19.74 -4.19
CA MET A 19 1.31 -18.32 -3.97
C MET A 19 1.56 -17.90 -2.52
N GLY A 20 1.83 -16.61 -2.33
CA GLY A 20 2.03 -15.97 -1.02
C GLY A 20 3.48 -15.56 -0.76
N GLN A 21 3.72 -14.97 0.43
CA GLN A 21 4.98 -14.38 0.90
C GLN A 21 5.46 -13.13 0.16
N ILE A 22 5.52 -13.18 -1.18
CA ILE A 22 5.88 -12.04 -2.04
C ILE A 22 4.83 -11.87 -3.15
N TYR A 23 4.86 -10.73 -3.83
CA TYR A 23 4.01 -10.50 -4.99
C TYR A 23 4.19 -11.56 -6.09
N ARG A 24 3.07 -11.97 -6.71
CA ARG A 24 3.06 -13.00 -7.77
C ARG A 24 3.87 -12.61 -9.00
N GLY A 25 3.93 -11.32 -9.34
CA GLY A 25 4.80 -10.80 -10.40
C GLY A 25 6.28 -11.09 -10.09
N ASP A 26 6.70 -10.87 -8.84
CA ASP A 26 8.05 -11.19 -8.38
C ASP A 26 8.37 -12.68 -8.43
N ILE A 27 7.42 -13.56 -8.09
CA ILE A 27 7.60 -15.02 -8.24
C ILE A 27 7.95 -15.37 -9.70
N VAL A 28 7.21 -14.81 -10.65
CA VAL A 28 7.40 -15.08 -12.09
C VAL A 28 8.69 -14.44 -12.62
N ALA A 29 8.99 -13.20 -12.20
CA ALA A 29 10.23 -12.52 -12.56
C ALA A 29 11.45 -13.29 -12.05
N ASN A 30 11.43 -13.77 -10.80
CA ASN A 30 12.48 -14.59 -10.21
C ASN A 30 12.66 -15.92 -10.97
N ALA A 31 11.57 -16.56 -11.39
CA ALA A 31 11.61 -17.77 -12.21
C ALA A 31 12.28 -17.51 -13.57
N TYR A 32 11.91 -16.42 -14.25
CA TYR A 32 12.51 -16.01 -15.51
C TYR A 32 14.00 -15.72 -15.37
N GLN A 33 14.41 -14.95 -14.36
CA GLN A 33 15.82 -14.66 -14.07
C GLN A 33 16.63 -15.94 -13.78
N ALA A 34 16.01 -16.97 -13.23
CA ALA A 34 16.63 -18.28 -13.03
C ALA A 34 16.70 -19.16 -14.30
N GLY A 35 16.11 -18.70 -15.41
CA GLY A 35 16.13 -19.35 -16.73
C GLY A 35 14.93 -20.24 -17.04
N ALA A 36 13.87 -20.20 -16.21
CA ALA A 36 12.64 -20.93 -16.49
C ALA A 36 11.99 -20.43 -17.79
N ILE A 37 11.25 -21.31 -18.47
CA ILE A 37 10.50 -20.98 -19.71
C ILE A 37 8.99 -20.84 -19.47
N GLY A 38 8.54 -21.03 -18.24
CA GLY A 38 7.16 -20.85 -17.82
C GLY A 38 7.00 -21.05 -16.32
N ALA A 39 5.95 -20.48 -15.75
CA ALA A 39 5.65 -20.57 -14.32
C ALA A 39 4.19 -20.95 -14.06
N VAL A 40 3.94 -21.93 -13.20
CA VAL A 40 2.61 -22.25 -12.70
C VAL A 40 2.54 -21.87 -11.23
N LEU A 41 1.50 -21.13 -10.87
CA LEU A 41 1.27 -20.69 -9.49
C LEU A 41 0.05 -21.42 -8.94
N PHE A 42 0.10 -21.89 -7.71
CA PHE A 42 -1.05 -22.55 -7.08
C PHE A 42 -1.28 -22.06 -5.65
N THR A 43 -2.53 -22.07 -5.22
CA THR A 43 -2.92 -21.77 -3.83
C THR A 43 -2.77 -23.03 -2.98
N ASP A 44 -1.68 -23.16 -2.25
CA ASP A 44 -1.41 -24.35 -1.43
C ASP A 44 -2.49 -24.52 -0.34
N LYS A 45 -2.96 -25.75 -0.13
CA LYS A 45 -3.94 -26.08 0.91
C LYS A 45 -3.42 -25.76 2.32
N LYS A 46 -2.11 -25.77 2.54
CA LYS A 46 -1.48 -25.32 3.78
C LYS A 46 -1.86 -23.88 4.11
N ASP A 47 -1.80 -23.01 3.11
CA ASP A 47 -1.90 -21.57 3.28
C ASP A 47 -3.36 -21.08 3.12
N TYR A 48 -4.10 -21.67 2.18
CA TYR A 48 -5.46 -21.24 1.80
C TYR A 48 -6.57 -22.23 2.20
N GLY A 49 -6.21 -23.45 2.60
CA GLY A 49 -7.13 -24.54 2.94
C GLY A 49 -7.21 -24.85 4.45
N GLY A 50 -6.85 -23.90 5.30
CA GLY A 50 -6.90 -24.06 6.76
C GLY A 50 -5.91 -25.09 7.29
N GLY A 51 -4.67 -25.08 6.79
CA GLY A 51 -3.62 -26.01 7.20
C GLY A 51 -3.85 -27.47 6.77
N GLY A 52 -4.82 -27.71 5.89
CA GLY A 52 -5.21 -29.06 5.45
C GLY A 52 -6.46 -29.63 6.14
N ASP A 53 -6.80 -29.12 7.33
CA ASP A 53 -7.94 -29.58 8.13
C ASP A 53 -9.21 -28.75 7.89
N GLY A 54 -9.05 -27.53 7.38
CA GLY A 54 -10.15 -26.63 7.04
C GLY A 54 -11.07 -27.24 6.00
N LYS A 55 -12.39 -27.09 6.20
CA LYS A 55 -13.36 -27.43 5.15
C LYS A 55 -13.37 -26.29 4.13
N GLY A 56 -13.48 -26.63 2.85
CA GLY A 56 -13.67 -25.61 1.81
C GLY A 56 -15.05 -24.97 1.89
N PHE A 57 -15.15 -23.73 1.42
CA PHE A 57 -16.42 -23.07 1.12
C PHE A 57 -17.34 -23.99 0.28
N PRO A 58 -18.66 -24.06 0.57
CA PRO A 58 -19.43 -23.23 1.49
C PRO A 58 -19.51 -23.74 2.94
N HIS A 59 -18.77 -24.79 3.31
CA HIS A 59 -18.90 -25.40 4.63
C HIS A 59 -18.10 -24.68 5.72
N ASP A 60 -17.08 -23.92 5.33
CA ASP A 60 -16.23 -23.09 6.19
C ASP A 60 -15.53 -22.04 5.28
N LYS A 61 -14.78 -21.11 5.87
CA LYS A 61 -14.22 -19.92 5.18
C LYS A 61 -13.08 -20.20 4.20
N TRP A 62 -12.55 -21.41 4.16
CA TRP A 62 -11.31 -21.74 3.45
C TRP A 62 -11.53 -21.97 1.95
N MET A 63 -10.47 -21.74 1.16
CA MET A 63 -10.51 -21.96 -0.28
C MET A 63 -10.83 -23.44 -0.58
N PRO A 64 -11.85 -23.71 -1.42
CA PRO A 64 -12.09 -25.06 -1.92
C PRO A 64 -10.90 -25.56 -2.75
N PRO A 65 -10.64 -26.88 -2.84
CA PRO A 65 -9.53 -27.41 -3.63
C PRO A 65 -9.54 -27.03 -5.12
N SER A 66 -10.71 -26.65 -5.65
CA SER A 66 -10.89 -26.16 -7.03
C SER A 66 -10.74 -24.64 -7.18
N GLY A 67 -10.54 -23.91 -6.09
CA GLY A 67 -10.36 -22.46 -6.12
C GLY A 67 -9.04 -22.06 -6.74
N VAL A 68 -9.11 -21.01 -7.56
CA VAL A 68 -7.98 -20.41 -8.25
C VAL A 68 -7.94 -18.94 -7.87
N GLN A 69 -6.80 -18.49 -7.35
CA GLN A 69 -6.52 -17.07 -7.17
C GLN A 69 -5.98 -16.52 -8.49
N VAL A 70 -6.64 -15.51 -9.04
CA VAL A 70 -6.14 -14.75 -10.19
C VAL A 70 -5.47 -13.44 -9.74
N GLY A 71 -4.86 -12.70 -10.65
CA GLY A 71 -4.17 -11.46 -10.33
C GLY A 71 -3.25 -11.01 -11.44
N THR A 72 -2.99 -9.72 -11.51
CA THR A 72 -1.99 -9.16 -12.42
C THR A 72 -0.59 -9.62 -12.02
N LEU A 73 0.28 -9.69 -13.02
CA LEU A 73 1.73 -9.92 -12.88
C LEU A 73 2.54 -8.68 -13.23
N TYR A 74 1.87 -7.62 -13.70
CA TYR A 74 2.49 -6.35 -14.01
C TYR A 74 3.00 -5.70 -12.72
N LYS A 75 4.26 -5.26 -12.72
CA LYS A 75 4.92 -4.63 -11.56
C LYS A 75 4.85 -3.10 -11.53
N GLY A 76 4.46 -2.49 -12.64
CA GLY A 76 4.32 -1.04 -12.72
C GLY A 76 2.99 -0.56 -12.13
N CYS A 77 2.88 0.76 -12.04
CA CYS A 77 1.63 1.45 -11.71
C CYS A 77 1.12 2.17 -12.97
N GLY A 78 -0.20 2.19 -13.17
CA GLY A 78 -0.80 2.86 -14.32
C GLY A 78 -0.85 2.02 -15.59
N ASP A 79 -1.31 2.63 -16.67
CA ASP A 79 -1.34 2.02 -18.00
C ASP A 79 0.11 1.77 -18.48
N PRO A 80 0.49 0.51 -18.79
CA PRO A 80 1.84 0.17 -19.22
C PRO A 80 2.30 0.92 -20.48
N THR A 81 1.37 1.44 -21.27
CA THR A 81 1.66 2.15 -22.54
C THR A 81 1.78 3.66 -22.37
N THR A 82 1.48 4.23 -21.20
CA THR A 82 1.56 5.68 -20.94
C THR A 82 2.31 6.01 -19.64
N PRO A 83 3.55 5.54 -19.46
CA PRO A 83 4.25 5.68 -18.18
C PRO A 83 4.58 7.14 -17.85
N GLY A 84 3.81 7.75 -16.94
CA GLY A 84 4.06 9.09 -16.42
C GLY A 84 3.16 10.19 -16.98
N TRP A 85 2.23 9.87 -17.89
CA TRP A 85 1.23 10.77 -18.46
C TRP A 85 -0.12 10.08 -18.68
N PRO A 86 -1.24 10.82 -18.61
CA PRO A 86 -2.56 10.19 -18.58
C PRO A 86 -2.99 9.56 -19.91
N SER A 87 -3.58 8.38 -19.81
CA SER A 87 -4.15 7.52 -20.87
C SER A 87 -5.46 8.08 -21.45
N THR A 88 -5.37 9.24 -22.09
CA THR A 88 -6.50 9.95 -22.71
C THR A 88 -6.67 9.60 -24.19
N GLY A 89 -7.80 9.96 -24.81
CA GLY A 89 -8.17 9.59 -26.19
C GLY A 89 -7.25 10.08 -27.33
N GLY A 90 -6.17 10.81 -27.03
CA GLY A 90 -5.16 11.25 -28.00
C GLY A 90 -3.74 11.27 -27.43
N CYS A 91 -3.48 10.54 -26.34
CA CYS A 91 -2.15 10.47 -25.74
C CYS A 91 -1.15 9.74 -26.66
N GLU A 92 0.13 10.04 -26.47
CA GLU A 92 1.22 9.19 -26.95
C GLU A 92 1.17 7.86 -26.22
N ARG A 93 1.45 6.77 -26.92
CA ARG A 93 1.59 5.43 -26.34
C ARG A 93 2.89 4.83 -26.81
N ILE A 94 3.66 4.27 -25.88
CA ILE A 94 4.82 3.48 -26.24
C ILE A 94 4.38 2.15 -26.89
N SER A 95 5.25 1.58 -27.73
CA SER A 95 4.95 0.33 -28.42
C SER A 95 5.04 -0.88 -27.49
N ASP A 96 4.35 -1.97 -27.83
CA ASP A 96 4.41 -3.23 -27.05
C ASP A 96 5.86 -3.71 -26.81
N ASP A 97 6.75 -3.54 -27.80
CA ASP A 97 8.17 -3.89 -27.69
C ASP A 97 8.92 -3.00 -26.67
N GLU A 98 8.52 -1.72 -26.53
CA GLU A 98 9.06 -0.83 -25.49
C GLU A 98 8.52 -1.19 -24.12
N VAL A 99 7.23 -1.56 -24.01
CA VAL A 99 6.64 -2.05 -22.75
C VAL A 99 7.35 -3.32 -22.28
N ASP A 100 7.55 -4.30 -23.17
CA ASP A 100 8.23 -5.56 -22.85
C ASP A 100 9.69 -5.32 -22.39
N LYS A 101 10.37 -4.32 -22.97
CA LYS A 101 11.73 -3.93 -22.57
C LYS A 101 11.77 -3.09 -21.29
N GLY A 102 10.64 -2.54 -20.85
CA GLY A 102 10.50 -1.76 -19.63
C GLY A 102 10.78 -2.59 -18.36
N GLY A 103 10.57 -3.90 -18.42
CA GLY A 103 10.92 -4.84 -17.34
C GLY A 103 9.80 -5.10 -16.32
N ASP A 104 8.67 -4.40 -16.44
CA ASP A 104 7.53 -4.54 -15.52
C ASP A 104 6.52 -5.63 -15.93
N ILE A 105 6.61 -6.14 -17.16
CA ILE A 105 5.76 -7.23 -17.67
C ILE A 105 6.50 -8.58 -17.59
N PRO A 106 5.83 -9.69 -17.22
CA PRO A 106 6.44 -11.01 -17.23
C PRO A 106 6.87 -11.43 -18.64
N LEU A 107 8.12 -11.91 -18.74
CA LEU A 107 8.73 -12.34 -20.00
C LEU A 107 8.57 -13.85 -20.29
N ILE A 108 7.84 -14.57 -19.44
CA ILE A 108 7.53 -15.99 -19.61
C ILE A 108 6.04 -16.25 -19.41
N PRO A 109 5.45 -17.23 -20.12
CA PRO A 109 4.08 -17.65 -19.89
C PRO A 109 3.86 -18.11 -18.45
N SER A 110 2.71 -17.74 -17.90
CA SER A 110 2.35 -18.04 -16.51
C SER A 110 0.87 -18.36 -16.37
N LEU A 111 0.54 -19.29 -15.48
CA LEU A 111 -0.85 -19.70 -15.26
C LEU A 111 -1.12 -19.99 -13.77
N PRO A 112 -2.13 -19.37 -13.15
CA PRO A 112 -2.62 -19.80 -11.85
C PRO A 112 -3.47 -21.08 -11.99
N VAL A 113 -3.29 -22.02 -11.06
CA VAL A 113 -4.06 -23.27 -11.00
C VAL A 113 -4.58 -23.52 -9.58
N SER A 114 -5.54 -24.43 -9.48
CA SER A 114 -6.17 -24.77 -8.22
C SER A 114 -5.23 -25.55 -7.28
N ALA A 115 -5.56 -25.62 -6.00
CA ALA A 115 -4.84 -26.48 -5.05
C ALA A 115 -4.80 -27.94 -5.53
N ALA A 116 -5.93 -28.45 -6.03
CA ALA A 116 -6.04 -29.83 -6.51
C ALA A 116 -5.15 -30.11 -7.73
N ASP A 117 -5.10 -29.18 -8.68
CA ASP A 117 -4.23 -29.30 -9.87
C ASP A 117 -2.76 -29.12 -9.49
N GLY A 118 -2.45 -28.17 -8.61
CA GLY A 118 -1.11 -27.98 -8.05
C GLY A 118 -0.59 -29.24 -7.37
N GLU A 119 -1.39 -29.87 -6.51
CA GLU A 119 -1.03 -31.15 -5.88
C GLU A 119 -0.84 -32.29 -6.90
N ALA A 120 -1.64 -32.32 -7.97
CA ALA A 120 -1.47 -33.30 -9.04
C ALA A 120 -0.13 -33.11 -9.77
N ILE A 121 0.28 -31.87 -10.01
CA ILE A 121 1.60 -31.52 -10.56
C ILE A 121 2.70 -31.93 -9.58
N ILE A 122 2.59 -31.58 -8.29
CA ILE A 122 3.58 -31.92 -7.25
C ILE A 122 3.84 -33.42 -7.19
N LYS A 123 2.81 -34.26 -7.27
CA LYS A 123 2.94 -35.73 -7.27
C LYS A 123 3.78 -36.26 -8.43
N SER A 124 3.93 -35.48 -9.50
CA SER A 124 4.77 -35.83 -10.65
C SER A 124 6.22 -35.32 -10.54
N ILE A 125 6.51 -34.51 -9.51
CA ILE A 125 7.85 -33.99 -9.21
C ILE A 125 8.57 -34.98 -8.28
N GLY A 126 9.69 -35.51 -8.77
CA GLY A 126 10.65 -36.36 -8.09
C GLY A 126 11.88 -35.56 -7.66
N GLY A 127 13.04 -36.21 -7.63
CA GLY A 127 14.25 -35.60 -7.08
C GLY A 127 14.31 -35.67 -5.55
N GLU A 128 15.11 -34.80 -4.95
CA GLU A 128 15.28 -34.76 -3.50
C GLU A 128 14.04 -34.19 -2.81
N MET A 129 13.76 -34.66 -1.59
CA MET A 129 12.71 -34.10 -0.76
C MET A 129 13.03 -32.64 -0.41
N ALA A 130 12.04 -31.76 -0.56
CA ALA A 130 12.16 -30.37 -0.17
C ALA A 130 12.28 -30.22 1.36
N ASP A 131 12.85 -29.11 1.82
CA ASP A 131 13.01 -28.82 3.25
C ASP A 131 11.65 -28.71 3.95
N ASN A 132 11.63 -28.91 5.26
CA ASN A 132 10.39 -29.00 6.05
C ASN A 132 9.52 -27.74 5.95
N ASP A 133 10.13 -26.56 5.81
CA ASP A 133 9.46 -25.27 5.63
C ASP A 133 8.85 -25.09 4.22
N TRP A 134 9.34 -25.86 3.24
CA TRP A 134 8.82 -25.90 1.86
C TRP A 134 7.68 -26.89 1.69
N GLN A 135 7.53 -27.85 2.60
CA GLN A 135 6.43 -28.82 2.56
C GLN A 135 5.06 -28.15 2.70
N GLY A 136 4.05 -28.77 2.07
CA GLY A 136 2.64 -28.39 2.15
C GLY A 136 1.96 -28.84 3.44
N CYS A 137 0.64 -29.03 3.39
CA CYS A 137 -0.13 -29.50 4.54
C CYS A 137 0.19 -30.96 4.89
N LYS A 138 -0.04 -31.35 6.15
CA LYS A 138 0.30 -32.68 6.69
C LYS A 138 -0.30 -33.88 5.92
N ASP A 139 -1.49 -33.68 5.33
CA ASP A 139 -2.22 -34.71 4.57
C ASP A 139 -2.00 -34.58 3.05
N GLY A 140 -1.11 -33.68 2.63
CA GLY A 140 -0.74 -33.44 1.25
C GLY A 140 0.32 -34.43 0.73
N PRO A 141 0.65 -34.38 -0.57
CA PRO A 141 1.78 -35.13 -1.10
C PRO A 141 3.11 -34.64 -0.51
N VAL A 142 4.14 -35.49 -0.56
CA VAL A 142 5.51 -35.06 -0.25
C VAL A 142 6.01 -34.15 -1.37
N TYR A 143 6.54 -32.99 -1.01
CA TYR A 143 7.06 -32.04 -1.98
C TYR A 143 8.52 -32.36 -2.23
N ASN A 144 8.85 -32.60 -3.50
CA ASN A 144 10.23 -32.76 -3.95
C ASN A 144 10.64 -31.55 -4.80
N ILE A 145 11.94 -31.33 -4.93
CA ILE A 145 12.49 -30.15 -5.63
C ILE A 145 12.76 -30.37 -7.13
N GLY A 146 12.48 -31.56 -7.64
CA GLY A 146 12.68 -31.90 -9.04
C GLY A 146 14.13 -32.25 -9.39
N PRO A 147 14.43 -32.40 -10.70
CA PRO A 147 13.50 -32.25 -11.84
C PRO A 147 12.71 -33.54 -12.15
N GLY A 148 11.57 -33.39 -12.85
CA GLY A 148 10.80 -34.48 -13.47
C GLY A 148 10.32 -35.58 -12.50
N PRO A 149 9.80 -36.73 -12.96
CA PRO A 149 9.64 -37.13 -14.36
C PRO A 149 8.40 -36.52 -15.04
N GLY A 150 7.54 -35.78 -14.33
CA GLY A 150 6.40 -35.10 -14.91
C GLY A 150 6.78 -34.14 -16.04
N ILE A 151 5.98 -34.14 -17.11
CA ILE A 151 6.09 -33.18 -18.22
C ILE A 151 4.82 -32.34 -18.21
N LEU A 152 4.97 -31.03 -18.07
CA LEU A 152 3.86 -30.09 -18.16
C LEU A 152 3.88 -29.41 -19.54
N ASN A 153 2.76 -29.51 -20.25
CA ASN A 153 2.55 -28.77 -21.49
C ASN A 153 1.65 -27.57 -21.20
N LEU A 154 2.22 -26.37 -21.23
CA LEU A 154 1.51 -25.12 -20.96
C LEU A 154 1.17 -24.43 -22.28
N SER A 155 -0.13 -24.23 -22.53
CA SER A 155 -0.62 -23.43 -23.65
C SER A 155 -1.39 -22.24 -23.10
N TYR A 156 -0.97 -21.04 -23.50
CA TYR A 156 -1.62 -19.79 -23.14
C TYR A 156 -2.03 -19.05 -24.42
N THR A 157 -3.25 -18.51 -24.43
CA THR A 157 -3.75 -17.69 -25.54
C THR A 157 -4.40 -16.46 -24.94
N GLY A 158 -3.58 -15.43 -24.73
CA GLY A 158 -4.02 -14.11 -24.30
C GLY A 158 -4.31 -13.20 -25.48
N LYS A 159 -5.15 -12.20 -25.26
CA LYS A 159 -5.29 -11.05 -26.15
C LYS A 159 -5.13 -9.79 -25.32
N GLN A 160 -4.05 -9.05 -25.59
CA GLN A 160 -3.89 -7.69 -25.07
C GLN A 160 -4.76 -6.73 -25.87
N GLY A 161 -5.25 -5.68 -25.21
CA GLY A 161 -6.07 -4.67 -25.85
C GLY A 161 -6.32 -3.49 -24.94
N ILE A 162 -6.45 -2.31 -25.56
CA ILE A 162 -6.83 -1.08 -24.89
C ILE A 162 -8.34 -1.12 -24.66
N ASN A 163 -8.76 -0.89 -23.42
CA ASN A 163 -10.16 -0.81 -23.01
C ASN A 163 -10.42 0.51 -22.29
N THR A 164 -11.65 1.00 -22.36
CA THR A 164 -12.09 2.17 -21.59
C THR A 164 -12.37 1.75 -20.15
N ILE A 165 -11.87 2.53 -19.21
CA ILE A 165 -12.13 2.41 -17.77
C ILE A 165 -12.89 3.67 -17.29
N GLU A 166 -13.65 3.55 -16.20
CA GLU A 166 -14.49 4.63 -15.69
C GLU A 166 -14.32 4.84 -14.17
N ASN A 167 -13.55 5.87 -13.81
CA ASN A 167 -13.51 6.37 -12.44
C ASN A 167 -14.77 7.21 -12.12
N VAL A 168 -15.32 7.06 -10.92
CA VAL A 168 -16.45 7.88 -10.45
C VAL A 168 -15.99 8.85 -9.37
N ILE A 169 -16.15 10.15 -9.62
CA ILE A 169 -15.69 11.22 -8.71
C ILE A 169 -16.89 12.01 -8.18
N GLY A 170 -17.07 12.00 -6.86
CA GLY A 170 -18.09 12.78 -6.14
C GLY A 170 -17.43 13.89 -5.31
N ILE A 171 -18.07 15.06 -5.22
CA ILE A 171 -17.49 16.22 -4.53
C ILE A 171 -18.50 16.83 -3.55
N ILE A 172 -18.05 17.07 -2.32
CA ILE A 172 -18.69 17.97 -1.37
C ILE A 172 -17.80 19.20 -1.24
N GLU A 173 -18.23 20.33 -1.80
CA GLU A 173 -17.46 21.59 -1.78
C GLU A 173 -17.36 22.18 -0.36
N GLY A 174 -16.15 22.60 0.02
CA GLY A 174 -15.87 23.26 1.29
C GLY A 174 -16.30 24.72 1.32
N GLU A 175 -16.64 25.25 2.50
CA GLU A 175 -17.16 26.61 2.64
C GLU A 175 -16.06 27.67 2.85
N GLU A 176 -14.96 27.33 3.53
CA GLU A 176 -13.90 28.30 3.87
C GLU A 176 -12.62 28.09 3.05
N GLU A 177 -12.26 26.84 2.78
CA GLU A 177 -11.07 26.43 2.05
C GLU A 177 -11.48 25.46 0.92
N PRO A 178 -12.34 25.87 -0.04
CA PRO A 178 -12.81 25.00 -1.12
C PRO A 178 -11.68 24.47 -2.01
N ASP A 179 -10.50 25.10 -1.96
CA ASP A 179 -9.30 24.73 -2.69
C ASP A 179 -8.37 23.77 -1.90
N ARG A 180 -8.82 23.23 -0.77
CA ARG A 180 -8.13 22.17 -0.03
C ARG A 180 -8.95 20.89 -0.08
N PHE A 181 -8.31 19.77 -0.37
CA PHE A 181 -9.00 18.50 -0.66
C PHE A 181 -8.66 17.41 0.34
N VAL A 182 -9.68 16.79 0.92
CA VAL A 182 -9.58 15.50 1.61
C VAL A 182 -10.19 14.46 0.68
N ILE A 183 -9.39 13.48 0.26
CA ILE A 183 -9.82 12.47 -0.71
C ILE A 183 -10.10 11.16 0.01
N LEU A 184 -11.24 10.53 -0.27
CA LEU A 184 -11.60 9.18 0.16
C LEU A 184 -11.67 8.29 -1.08
N GLY A 185 -10.86 7.23 -1.13
CA GLY A 185 -10.74 6.35 -2.29
C GLY A 185 -10.96 4.87 -1.99
N ASN A 186 -11.47 4.16 -2.99
CA ASN A 186 -11.67 2.71 -3.04
C ASN A 186 -11.83 2.29 -4.51
N HIS A 187 -11.24 1.20 -4.98
CA HIS A 187 -11.54 0.70 -6.33
C HIS A 187 -12.87 -0.05 -6.40
N ARG A 188 -13.41 -0.25 -7.62
CA ARG A 188 -14.70 -0.92 -7.88
C ARG A 188 -14.59 -2.13 -8.78
N ASP A 189 -13.54 -2.24 -9.58
CA ASP A 189 -13.32 -3.44 -10.37
C ASP A 189 -12.87 -4.58 -9.47
N ALA A 190 -13.32 -5.79 -9.80
CA ALA A 190 -12.94 -7.01 -9.13
C ALA A 190 -12.61 -8.07 -10.19
N TRP A 191 -11.74 -9.02 -9.86
CA TRP A 191 -11.49 -10.17 -10.73
C TRP A 191 -12.73 -11.02 -11.01
N THR A 192 -13.61 -11.18 -10.01
CA THR A 192 -14.83 -11.99 -10.14
C THR A 192 -16.06 -11.26 -9.56
N PHE A 193 -16.53 -11.65 -8.37
CA PHE A 193 -17.61 -10.96 -7.65
C PHE A 193 -17.06 -9.92 -6.68
N GLY A 194 -15.96 -10.24 -5.99
CA GLY A 194 -15.21 -9.28 -5.19
C GLY A 194 -15.95 -8.75 -3.97
N ALA A 195 -16.56 -9.64 -3.17
CA ALA A 195 -17.38 -9.20 -2.05
C ALA A 195 -16.55 -8.59 -0.91
N ALA A 196 -15.38 -9.14 -0.63
CA ALA A 196 -14.36 -8.48 0.18
C ALA A 196 -13.61 -7.46 -0.68
N ASP A 197 -13.02 -7.91 -1.78
CA ASP A 197 -12.14 -7.12 -2.63
C ASP A 197 -12.79 -6.77 -3.98
N PRO A 198 -13.22 -5.51 -4.20
CA PRO A 198 -13.18 -4.36 -3.28
C PRO A 198 -14.55 -3.96 -2.73
N ASN A 199 -15.61 -4.71 -3.02
CA ASN A 199 -16.97 -4.22 -2.79
C ASN A 199 -17.30 -4.01 -1.31
N SER A 200 -16.52 -4.57 -0.37
CA SER A 200 -16.62 -4.24 1.05
C SER A 200 -16.25 -2.77 1.31
N GLY A 201 -15.17 -2.28 0.69
CA GLY A 201 -14.78 -0.87 0.69
C GLY A 201 -15.73 0.00 -0.10
N THR A 202 -16.23 -0.47 -1.25
CA THR A 202 -17.24 0.30 -2.02
C THR A 202 -18.51 0.50 -1.20
N ALA A 203 -18.95 -0.53 -0.47
CA ALA A 203 -20.08 -0.41 0.44
C ALA A 203 -19.82 0.59 1.58
N ALA A 204 -18.61 0.58 2.15
CA ALA A 204 -18.20 1.54 3.17
C ALA A 204 -18.13 2.99 2.63
N LEU A 205 -17.59 3.20 1.43
CA LEU A 205 -17.48 4.49 0.75
C LEU A 205 -18.86 5.10 0.53
N LEU A 206 -19.80 4.31 -0.01
CA LEU A 206 -21.18 4.72 -0.25
C LEU A 206 -21.90 5.07 1.06
N GLU A 207 -21.70 4.30 2.12
CA GLU A 207 -22.27 4.57 3.44
C GLU A 207 -21.71 5.88 4.03
N VAL A 208 -20.40 6.11 3.98
CA VAL A 208 -19.79 7.38 4.41
C VAL A 208 -20.37 8.56 3.63
N ALA A 209 -20.46 8.44 2.30
CA ALA A 209 -21.04 9.48 1.44
C ALA A 209 -22.50 9.79 1.80
N ASP A 210 -23.33 8.77 2.03
CA ASP A 210 -24.72 8.94 2.46
C ASP A 210 -24.82 9.60 3.85
N ARG A 211 -23.94 9.25 4.80
CA ARG A 211 -23.90 9.90 6.12
C ARG A 211 -23.50 11.36 6.04
N LEU A 212 -22.49 11.71 5.25
CA LEU A 212 -22.10 13.10 5.04
C LEU A 212 -23.21 13.89 4.31
N SER A 213 -23.89 13.29 3.33
CA SER A 213 -25.07 13.88 2.68
C SER A 213 -26.19 14.16 3.68
N LYS A 214 -26.45 13.25 4.63
CA LYS A 214 -27.42 13.47 5.72
C LYS A 214 -26.99 14.58 6.67
N LEU A 215 -25.70 14.75 6.93
CA LEU A 215 -25.18 15.90 7.69
C LEU A 215 -25.38 17.21 6.92
N GLN A 216 -25.11 17.24 5.62
CA GLN A 216 -25.36 18.43 4.79
C GLN A 216 -26.83 18.85 4.79
N LYS A 217 -27.76 17.89 4.72
CA LYS A 217 -29.21 18.16 4.83
C LYS A 217 -29.60 18.76 6.19
N LYS A 218 -28.77 18.62 7.22
CA LYS A 218 -28.92 19.26 8.55
C LYS A 218 -28.18 20.60 8.67
N GLY A 219 -27.56 21.08 7.60
CA GLY A 219 -26.87 22.37 7.53
C GLY A 219 -25.37 22.31 7.79
N TRP A 220 -24.77 21.13 7.96
CA TRP A 220 -23.32 21.00 8.02
C TRP A 220 -22.70 21.28 6.64
N LYS A 221 -21.59 22.01 6.62
CA LYS A 221 -20.75 22.20 5.44
C LYS A 221 -19.30 22.06 5.90
N PRO A 222 -18.47 21.30 5.20
CA PRO A 222 -17.10 21.14 5.63
C PRO A 222 -16.29 22.42 5.39
N ARG A 223 -15.24 22.63 6.19
CA ARG A 223 -14.31 23.74 5.98
C ARG A 223 -13.57 23.56 4.64
N ARG A 224 -13.11 22.34 4.36
CA ARG A 224 -12.38 21.92 3.16
C ARG A 224 -13.25 21.05 2.26
N THR A 225 -12.91 20.99 0.98
CA THR A 225 -13.63 20.14 0.03
C THR A 225 -13.31 18.66 0.28
N ILE A 226 -14.34 17.81 0.28
CA ILE A 226 -14.20 16.36 0.35
C ILE A 226 -14.46 15.77 -1.04
N ILE A 227 -13.56 14.92 -1.50
CA ILE A 227 -13.68 14.23 -2.80
C ILE A 227 -13.78 12.73 -2.52
N PHE A 228 -14.81 12.10 -3.07
CA PHE A 228 -14.97 10.65 -3.10
C PHE A 228 -14.51 10.15 -4.45
N CYS A 229 -13.65 9.15 -4.46
CA CYS A 229 -13.15 8.53 -5.68
C CYS A 229 -13.44 7.04 -5.64
N ASN A 230 -14.09 6.53 -6.68
CA ASN A 230 -14.28 5.11 -6.88
C ASN A 230 -13.52 4.69 -8.16
N TRP A 231 -12.37 4.06 -7.96
CA TRP A 231 -11.37 3.81 -9.00
C TRP A 231 -11.68 2.56 -9.81
N ASP A 232 -11.36 2.56 -11.10
CA ASP A 232 -11.52 1.41 -11.99
C ASP A 232 -10.15 0.86 -12.43
N ALA A 233 -10.11 -0.40 -12.84
CA ALA A 233 -8.89 -1.11 -13.24
C ALA A 233 -7.73 -1.07 -12.22
N GLU A 234 -8.01 -1.08 -10.91
CA GLU A 234 -7.00 -1.26 -9.87
C GLU A 234 -6.32 -2.62 -10.02
N GLU A 235 -7.11 -3.66 -10.28
CA GLU A 235 -6.68 -5.07 -10.30
C GLU A 235 -5.67 -5.36 -11.43
N TYR A 236 -5.59 -4.43 -12.38
CA TYR A 236 -4.71 -4.48 -13.55
C TYR A 236 -3.42 -3.67 -13.37
N GLY A 237 -3.20 -3.04 -12.20
CA GLY A 237 -2.01 -2.27 -11.87
C GLY A 237 -2.29 -0.83 -11.45
N LEU A 238 -3.29 -0.62 -10.59
CA LEU A 238 -3.67 0.70 -10.06
C LEU A 238 -4.01 1.70 -11.17
N ILE A 239 -4.58 1.24 -12.29
CA ILE A 239 -4.65 2.03 -13.52
C ILE A 239 -5.51 3.28 -13.29
N GLY A 240 -6.76 3.12 -12.83
CA GLY A 240 -7.66 4.26 -12.69
C GLY A 240 -7.15 5.36 -11.77
N SER A 241 -6.63 5.01 -10.60
CA SER A 241 -6.08 5.99 -9.65
C SER A 241 -4.80 6.63 -10.17
N THR A 242 -3.91 5.85 -10.79
CA THR A 242 -2.64 6.34 -11.35
C THR A 242 -2.88 7.32 -12.49
N GLU A 243 -3.70 6.95 -13.48
CA GLU A 243 -3.99 7.82 -14.62
C GLU A 243 -4.64 9.14 -14.18
N TRP A 244 -5.52 9.08 -13.16
CA TRP A 244 -6.14 10.27 -12.60
C TRP A 244 -5.12 11.16 -11.86
N VAL A 245 -4.18 10.56 -11.13
CA VAL A 245 -3.08 11.31 -10.47
C VAL A 245 -2.14 11.94 -11.51
N GLU A 246 -1.83 11.24 -12.59
CA GLU A 246 -0.98 11.76 -13.66
C GLU A 246 -1.63 12.91 -14.43
N GLU A 247 -2.93 12.83 -14.70
CA GLU A 247 -3.71 13.91 -15.30
C GLU A 247 -3.76 15.16 -14.40
N ASN A 248 -3.90 14.96 -13.09
CA ASN A 248 -4.20 16.03 -12.14
C ASN A 248 -3.01 16.46 -11.28
N ARG A 249 -1.79 16.05 -11.63
CA ARG A 249 -0.59 16.17 -10.78
C ARG A 249 -0.44 17.55 -10.14
N GLU A 250 -0.46 18.62 -10.93
CA GLU A 250 -0.27 20.00 -10.42
C GLU A 250 -1.35 20.43 -9.42
N MET A 251 -2.60 20.06 -9.68
CA MET A 251 -3.73 20.32 -8.80
C MET A 251 -3.56 19.55 -7.48
N LEU A 252 -3.22 18.27 -7.58
CA LEU A 252 -3.06 17.40 -6.41
C LEU A 252 -1.91 17.85 -5.52
N THR A 253 -0.77 18.15 -6.15
CA THR A 253 0.43 18.69 -5.48
C THR A 253 0.26 20.12 -4.99
N SER A 254 -0.86 20.80 -5.19
CA SER A 254 -1.09 22.13 -4.61
C SER A 254 -2.23 22.18 -3.61
N ARG A 255 -3.14 21.19 -3.61
CA ARG A 255 -4.43 21.30 -2.92
C ARG A 255 -4.79 20.15 -1.99
N VAL A 256 -4.23 18.94 -2.18
CA VAL A 256 -4.66 17.78 -1.40
C VAL A 256 -4.00 17.75 -0.03
N VAL A 257 -4.84 17.74 1.01
CA VAL A 257 -4.46 17.57 2.41
C VAL A 257 -4.01 16.14 2.67
N ALA A 258 -4.85 15.16 2.35
CA ALA A 258 -4.57 13.74 2.53
C ALA A 258 -5.46 12.87 1.63
N TYR A 259 -5.00 11.65 1.37
CA TYR A 259 -5.74 10.57 0.72
C TYR A 259 -6.04 9.46 1.73
N LEU A 260 -7.30 9.06 1.85
CA LEU A 260 -7.76 8.01 2.76
C LEU A 260 -8.29 6.84 1.95
N ASN A 261 -7.54 5.74 1.95
CA ASN A 261 -7.87 4.51 1.25
C ASN A 261 -8.65 3.55 2.15
N VAL A 262 -9.70 2.96 1.60
CA VAL A 262 -10.30 1.72 2.13
C VAL A 262 -10.61 0.85 0.93
N ASP A 263 -9.68 -0.04 0.61
CA ASP A 263 -9.83 -1.05 -0.43
C ASP A 263 -10.74 -2.17 0.07
N VAL A 264 -10.17 -3.15 0.78
CA VAL A 264 -10.93 -4.15 1.52
C VAL A 264 -11.29 -3.59 2.89
N ALA A 265 -12.52 -3.10 3.06
CA ALA A 265 -13.01 -2.68 4.36
C ALA A 265 -13.01 -3.81 5.38
N VAL A 266 -13.45 -5.00 4.97
CA VAL A 266 -13.53 -6.17 5.86
C VAL A 266 -13.24 -7.46 5.10
N SER A 267 -12.34 -8.26 5.65
CA SER A 267 -12.07 -9.65 5.27
C SER A 267 -12.07 -10.60 6.48
N GLY A 268 -12.21 -10.06 7.70
CA GLY A 268 -12.22 -10.85 8.92
C GLY A 268 -12.30 -9.99 10.18
N ALA A 269 -11.79 -10.51 11.30
CA ALA A 269 -11.72 -9.80 12.56
C ALA A 269 -10.33 -9.18 12.79
N GLY A 270 -10.26 -8.18 13.67
CA GLY A 270 -9.04 -7.44 14.00
C GLY A 270 -8.86 -6.22 13.11
N PHE A 271 -8.89 -5.03 13.73
CA PHE A 271 -8.66 -3.78 13.01
C PHE A 271 -7.18 -3.61 12.67
N GLN A 272 -6.90 -3.13 11.46
CA GLN A 272 -5.57 -2.81 10.97
C GLN A 272 -5.58 -1.44 10.29
N ALA A 273 -4.44 -0.76 10.35
CA ALA A 273 -4.24 0.48 9.62
C ALA A 273 -2.76 0.64 9.25
N ALA A 274 -2.51 1.27 8.12
CA ALA A 274 -1.20 1.73 7.69
C ALA A 274 -1.30 3.21 7.28
N ALA A 275 -0.28 4.02 7.59
CA ALA A 275 -0.33 5.44 7.27
C ALA A 275 1.05 6.09 7.22
N THR A 276 1.10 7.29 6.64
CA THR A 276 2.21 8.21 6.88
C THR A 276 2.18 8.68 8.35
N PRO A 277 3.33 8.73 9.07
CA PRO A 277 3.37 8.87 10.53
C PRO A 277 2.64 10.07 11.13
N GLN A 278 2.52 11.17 10.39
CA GLN A 278 1.81 12.37 10.82
C GLN A 278 0.31 12.15 11.02
N LEU A 279 -0.27 11.08 10.46
CA LEU A 279 -1.67 10.68 10.63
C LEU A 279 -1.91 9.69 11.78
N ASP A 280 -0.86 9.12 12.37
CA ASP A 280 -0.95 8.08 13.40
C ASP A 280 -1.85 8.48 14.56
N GLN A 281 -1.63 9.69 15.10
CA GLN A 281 -2.39 10.18 16.24
C GLN A 281 -3.87 10.40 15.90
N LEU A 282 -4.16 10.87 14.68
CA LEU A 282 -5.52 11.06 14.21
C LEU A 282 -6.27 9.72 14.10
N LEU A 283 -5.64 8.70 13.53
CA LEU A 283 -6.19 7.34 13.46
C LEU A 283 -6.45 6.76 14.86
N MET A 284 -5.51 6.95 15.78
CA MET A 284 -5.69 6.55 17.18
C MET A 284 -6.85 7.30 17.87
N GLN A 285 -7.07 8.58 17.54
CA GLN A 285 -8.17 9.36 18.09
C GLN A 285 -9.53 8.94 17.52
N ALA A 286 -9.59 8.63 16.23
CA ALA A 286 -10.82 8.12 15.59
C ALA A 286 -11.21 6.75 16.16
N THR A 287 -10.26 5.83 16.32
CA THR A 287 -10.51 4.48 16.86
C THR A 287 -10.95 4.48 18.32
N LYS A 288 -10.59 5.49 19.12
CA LYS A 288 -11.09 5.68 20.50
C LYS A 288 -12.58 6.05 20.56
N GLN A 289 -13.12 6.63 19.49
CA GLN A 289 -14.51 7.07 19.43
C GLN A 289 -15.47 5.98 18.96
N VAL A 290 -14.96 4.90 18.37
CA VAL A 290 -15.76 3.81 17.81
C VAL A 290 -15.69 2.59 18.73
N ARG A 291 -16.86 2.00 19.02
CA ARG A 291 -16.96 0.79 19.85
C ARG A 291 -16.49 -0.43 19.07
N ASP A 292 -15.79 -1.32 19.75
CA ASP A 292 -15.36 -2.58 19.17
C ASP A 292 -16.59 -3.45 18.82
N PRO A 293 -16.73 -3.90 17.55
CA PRO A 293 -17.86 -4.71 17.10
C PRO A 293 -17.94 -6.10 17.77
N GLU A 294 -16.82 -6.65 18.24
CA GLU A 294 -16.73 -7.91 18.96
C GLU A 294 -16.94 -7.72 20.48
N ASN A 295 -16.57 -6.56 21.01
CA ASN A 295 -16.74 -6.25 22.42
C ASN A 295 -17.17 -4.80 22.68
N SER A 296 -18.48 -4.58 22.77
CA SER A 296 -19.04 -3.24 22.99
C SER A 296 -18.64 -2.53 24.30
N SER A 297 -18.00 -3.21 25.27
CA SER A 297 -17.52 -2.58 26.50
C SER A 297 -16.29 -1.70 26.30
N GLN A 298 -15.59 -1.87 25.17
CA GLN A 298 -14.34 -1.18 24.86
C GLN A 298 -14.42 -0.45 23.50
N SER A 299 -13.43 0.40 23.23
CA SER A 299 -13.24 1.03 21.92
C SER A 299 -12.41 0.13 21.00
N ILE A 300 -12.41 0.41 19.70
CA ILE A 300 -11.51 -0.25 18.75
C ILE A 300 -10.07 -0.01 19.15
N PHE A 301 -9.73 1.20 19.61
CA PHE A 301 -8.40 1.50 20.13
C PHE A 301 -7.96 0.55 21.24
N ASP A 302 -8.83 0.30 22.24
CA ASP A 302 -8.50 -0.59 23.35
C ASP A 302 -8.24 -2.03 22.86
N SER A 303 -9.06 -2.52 21.92
CA SER A 303 -8.89 -3.84 21.31
C SER A 303 -7.64 -3.95 20.44
N TRP A 304 -7.30 -2.87 19.74
CA TRP A 304 -6.20 -2.81 18.78
C TRP A 304 -4.84 -2.70 19.46
N VAL A 305 -4.78 -1.97 20.59
CA VAL A 305 -3.61 -1.93 21.47
C VAL A 305 -3.39 -3.28 22.15
N GLY A 306 -4.47 -3.96 22.56
CA GLY A 306 -4.39 -5.27 23.21
C GLY A 306 -3.53 -5.21 24.47
N THR A 307 -2.42 -5.97 24.48
CA THR A 307 -1.44 -5.98 25.58
C THR A 307 -0.18 -5.13 25.31
N SER A 308 -0.11 -4.45 24.16
CA SER A 308 1.01 -3.58 23.80
C SER A 308 0.86 -2.19 24.44
N ASP A 309 1.93 -1.41 24.50
CA ASP A 309 1.85 -0.02 24.97
C ASP A 309 1.20 0.92 23.94
N HIS A 310 1.30 0.57 22.65
CA HIS A 310 0.79 1.35 21.51
C HIS A 310 0.31 0.41 20.39
N PRO A 311 -0.69 0.82 19.57
CA PRO A 311 -1.15 0.00 18.45
C PRO A 311 -0.07 -0.02 17.36
N LYS A 312 0.04 -1.13 16.63
CA LYS A 312 0.94 -1.25 15.49
C LYS A 312 0.25 -0.65 14.26
N ILE A 313 0.70 0.53 13.84
CA ILE A 313 0.32 1.15 12.57
C ILE A 313 1.37 0.76 11.52
N GLY A 314 0.94 0.17 10.41
CA GLY A 314 1.79 -0.14 9.28
C GLY A 314 2.28 1.12 8.55
N ARG A 315 3.23 0.95 7.64
CA ARG A 315 3.69 2.03 6.74
C ARG A 315 3.32 1.68 5.31
N LEU A 316 2.97 2.72 4.55
CA LEU A 316 2.52 2.61 3.15
C LEU A 316 3.72 2.52 2.20
N GLY A 317 4.63 1.59 2.50
CA GLY A 317 5.81 1.32 1.69
C GLY A 317 5.50 0.46 0.47
N GLY A 318 4.54 -0.47 0.52
CA GLY A 318 4.16 -1.28 -0.65
C GLY A 318 3.33 -0.51 -1.68
N ALA A 319 3.10 -1.07 -2.87
CA ALA A 319 2.23 -0.52 -3.90
C ALA A 319 0.95 -1.36 -4.06
N GLY A 320 0.40 -1.83 -2.94
CA GLY A 320 -0.66 -2.84 -2.92
C GLY A 320 -2.09 -2.32 -3.06
N SER A 321 -2.30 -1.00 -3.26
CA SER A 321 -3.62 -0.41 -3.51
C SER A 321 -3.46 1.05 -3.98
N ASP A 322 -4.58 1.73 -4.24
CA ASP A 322 -4.68 3.05 -4.87
C ASP A 322 -4.00 4.21 -4.13
N TYR A 323 -3.52 4.01 -2.89
CA TYR A 323 -2.72 5.05 -2.19
C TYR A 323 -1.34 5.27 -2.83
N ALA A 324 -0.82 4.29 -3.58
CA ALA A 324 0.54 4.34 -4.14
C ALA A 324 0.79 5.56 -5.03
N PRO A 325 -0.03 5.89 -6.05
CA PRO A 325 0.19 7.10 -6.85
C PRO A 325 0.06 8.39 -6.04
N PHE A 326 -0.78 8.43 -5.01
CA PHE A 326 -0.91 9.61 -4.15
C PHE A 326 0.35 9.85 -3.31
N LEU A 327 0.81 8.84 -2.58
CA LEU A 327 1.94 8.96 -1.68
C LEU A 327 3.27 8.93 -2.46
N GLN A 328 3.48 7.89 -3.24
CA GLN A 328 4.79 7.52 -3.75
C GLN A 328 5.16 8.27 -5.03
N HIS A 329 4.17 8.77 -5.77
CA HIS A 329 4.41 9.54 -7.00
C HIS A 329 4.26 11.06 -6.83
N VAL A 330 3.32 11.52 -5.97
CA VAL A 330 3.06 12.97 -5.78
C VAL A 330 3.17 13.48 -4.33
N GLY A 331 3.51 12.64 -3.36
CA GLY A 331 3.85 13.07 -1.99
C GLY A 331 2.66 13.51 -1.13
N ILE A 332 1.49 12.92 -1.35
CA ILE A 332 0.29 13.20 -0.54
C ILE A 332 0.27 12.30 0.70
N PRO A 333 0.07 12.86 1.91
CA PRO A 333 -0.17 12.07 3.12
C PRO A 333 -1.28 11.05 2.91
N ALA A 334 -1.06 9.80 3.29
CA ALA A 334 -2.03 8.75 3.04
C ALA A 334 -2.25 7.85 4.26
N ALA A 335 -3.46 7.29 4.34
CA ALA A 335 -3.81 6.22 5.28
C ALA A 335 -4.63 5.14 4.57
N ASP A 336 -4.44 3.90 5.00
CA ASP A 336 -5.19 2.71 4.61
C ASP A 336 -5.71 2.01 5.89
N MET A 337 -6.93 1.49 5.87
CA MET A 337 -7.53 0.85 7.04
C MET A 337 -8.52 -0.26 6.67
N SER A 338 -8.55 -1.31 7.49
CA SER A 338 -9.36 -2.50 7.24
C SER A 338 -9.64 -3.29 8.52
N PHE A 339 -10.55 -4.28 8.42
CA PHE A 339 -10.68 -5.37 9.38
C PHE A 339 -10.28 -6.71 8.73
N GLY A 340 -9.43 -7.48 9.40
CA GLY A 340 -8.87 -8.73 8.90
C GLY A 340 -7.50 -8.53 8.23
N GLU A 341 -6.76 -9.63 8.11
CA GLU A 341 -5.43 -9.67 7.50
C GLU A 341 -5.39 -10.78 6.45
N GLY A 342 -5.58 -10.39 5.19
CA GLY A 342 -5.80 -11.36 4.11
C GLY A 342 -7.02 -12.26 4.35
N TYR A 343 -7.36 -13.06 3.34
CA TYR A 343 -8.45 -14.02 3.47
C TYR A 343 -8.32 -15.18 2.48
N PRO A 344 -8.87 -16.37 2.81
CA PRO A 344 -8.55 -17.57 2.07
C PRO A 344 -9.08 -17.60 0.63
N VAL A 345 -10.19 -16.92 0.35
CA VAL A 345 -10.86 -16.95 -0.97
C VAL A 345 -10.46 -15.78 -1.88
N TYR A 346 -9.43 -15.04 -1.50
CA TYR A 346 -8.90 -13.87 -2.23
C TYR A 346 -8.72 -14.12 -3.73
N HIS A 347 -9.15 -13.14 -4.53
CA HIS A 347 -9.17 -13.15 -6.00
C HIS A 347 -9.68 -14.45 -6.63
N SER A 348 -10.64 -15.10 -6.00
CA SER A 348 -11.28 -16.31 -6.54
C SER A 348 -12.77 -16.09 -6.74
N MET A 349 -13.40 -16.98 -7.48
CA MET A 349 -14.86 -16.99 -7.64
C MET A 349 -15.64 -17.19 -6.33
N TYR A 350 -14.96 -17.53 -5.23
CA TYR A 350 -15.55 -17.73 -3.91
C TYR A 350 -15.44 -16.48 -3.02
N ASP A 351 -14.79 -15.41 -3.49
CA ASP A 351 -14.97 -14.08 -2.89
C ASP A 351 -16.33 -13.51 -3.32
N ASP A 352 -17.39 -14.06 -2.73
CA ASP A 352 -18.77 -13.71 -3.02
C ASP A 352 -19.52 -13.22 -1.77
N PHE A 353 -20.73 -12.70 -2.00
CA PHE A 353 -21.55 -12.16 -0.92
C PHE A 353 -21.92 -13.23 0.13
N ILE A 354 -22.00 -14.51 -0.26
CA ILE A 354 -22.32 -15.60 0.66
C ILE A 354 -21.14 -15.81 1.61
N TRP A 355 -19.91 -15.83 1.11
CA TRP A 355 -18.70 -15.90 1.93
C TRP A 355 -18.61 -14.70 2.89
N MET A 356 -18.87 -13.49 2.40
CA MET A 356 -18.87 -12.29 3.24
C MET A 356 -19.90 -12.39 4.37
N ARG A 357 -21.15 -12.76 4.04
CA ARG A 357 -22.25 -12.88 5.00
C ARG A 357 -22.04 -14.02 5.99
N ASP A 358 -21.42 -15.12 5.59
CA ASP A 358 -21.33 -16.30 6.46
C ASP A 358 -20.03 -16.30 7.29
N PHE A 359 -18.95 -15.70 6.78
CA PHE A 359 -17.62 -15.78 7.38
C PHE A 359 -16.89 -14.43 7.52
N GLY A 360 -17.00 -13.54 6.54
CA GLY A 360 -16.30 -12.24 6.55
C GLY A 360 -16.81 -11.29 7.65
N ASP A 361 -18.10 -10.94 7.60
CA ASP A 361 -18.78 -10.11 8.61
C ASP A 361 -20.30 -10.39 8.69
N PRO A 362 -20.72 -11.45 9.39
CA PRO A 362 -22.12 -11.90 9.34
C PRO A 362 -23.18 -10.90 9.80
N MET A 363 -22.78 -9.92 10.62
CA MET A 363 -23.67 -8.89 11.13
C MET A 363 -23.35 -7.51 10.55
N PHE A 364 -22.39 -7.41 9.63
CA PHE A 364 -21.89 -6.16 9.03
C PHE A 364 -21.43 -5.11 10.07
N ARG A 365 -21.08 -5.55 11.28
CA ARG A 365 -20.71 -4.64 12.38
C ARG A 365 -19.30 -4.09 12.19
N ARG A 366 -18.41 -4.87 11.57
CA ARG A 366 -17.04 -4.45 11.26
C ARG A 366 -17.05 -3.44 10.10
N HIS A 367 -17.93 -3.63 9.12
CA HIS A 367 -18.17 -2.64 8.06
C HIS A 367 -18.62 -1.29 8.64
N VAL A 368 -19.60 -1.31 9.55
CA VAL A 368 -20.04 -0.08 10.23
C VAL A 368 -18.90 0.56 11.03
N ALA A 369 -18.09 -0.25 11.72
CA ALA A 369 -16.95 0.22 12.48
C ALA A 369 -15.90 0.93 11.62
N VAL A 370 -15.42 0.29 10.53
CA VAL A 370 -14.41 0.89 9.66
C VAL A 370 -14.95 2.11 8.90
N ALA A 371 -16.19 2.07 8.42
CA ALA A 371 -16.84 3.25 7.83
C ALA A 371 -16.95 4.41 8.82
N SER A 372 -17.19 4.11 10.11
CA SER A 372 -17.21 5.14 11.16
C SER A 372 -15.82 5.74 11.39
N ILE A 373 -14.77 4.93 11.45
CA ILE A 373 -13.39 5.43 11.60
C ILE A 373 -13.01 6.28 10.38
N TRP A 374 -13.25 5.77 9.17
CA TRP A 374 -12.93 6.46 7.92
C TRP A 374 -13.63 7.82 7.83
N GLY A 375 -14.93 7.85 8.14
CA GLY A 375 -15.72 9.08 8.19
C GLY A 375 -15.24 10.06 9.27
N LEU A 376 -14.85 9.58 10.46
CA LEU A 376 -14.32 10.44 11.53
C LEU A 376 -12.97 11.07 11.16
N VAL A 377 -12.06 10.28 10.56
CA VAL A 377 -10.77 10.78 10.06
C VAL A 377 -11.00 11.83 8.96
N ALA A 378 -11.91 11.55 8.03
CA ALA A 378 -12.29 12.50 6.98
C ALA A 378 -12.87 13.80 7.55
N LEU A 379 -13.79 13.72 8.51
CA LEU A 379 -14.37 14.89 9.17
C LEU A 379 -13.32 15.73 9.90
N SER A 380 -12.41 15.11 10.66
CA SER A 380 -11.31 15.82 11.33
C SER A 380 -10.43 16.57 10.33
N LEU A 381 -10.02 15.92 9.24
CA LEU A 381 -9.21 16.58 8.21
C LEU A 381 -9.97 17.67 7.45
N ALA A 382 -11.27 17.48 7.24
CA ALA A 382 -12.10 18.40 6.48
C ALA A 382 -12.55 19.62 7.29
N ASP A 383 -12.73 19.50 8.61
CA ASP A 383 -13.36 20.53 9.45
C ASP A 383 -12.41 21.21 10.42
N GLU A 384 -11.37 20.52 10.91
CA GLU A 384 -10.49 21.10 11.92
C GLU A 384 -9.74 22.30 11.34
N GLU A 385 -9.72 23.40 12.10
CA GLU A 385 -9.11 24.64 11.65
C GLU A 385 -7.61 24.47 11.41
N PHE A 386 -6.91 23.81 12.33
CA PHE A 386 -5.53 23.36 12.18
C PHE A 386 -5.54 21.91 11.67
N LEU A 387 -4.73 21.60 10.67
CA LEU A 387 -4.59 20.22 10.22
C LEU A 387 -4.04 19.36 11.37
N PRO A 388 -4.70 18.23 11.73
CA PRO A 388 -4.30 17.37 12.85
C PRO A 388 -3.09 16.48 12.51
N PHE A 389 -2.05 17.05 11.91
CA PHE A 389 -0.80 16.37 11.56
C PHE A 389 0.21 16.47 12.69
N ASN A 390 0.82 15.34 13.05
CA ASN A 390 1.87 15.28 14.07
C ASN A 390 3.23 14.87 13.47
N TYR A 391 4.03 15.86 13.05
CA TYR A 391 5.37 15.58 12.51
C TYR A 391 6.40 15.12 13.55
N LEU A 392 6.10 15.18 14.85
CA LEU A 392 6.96 14.51 15.85
C LEU A 392 6.88 12.99 15.70
N SER A 393 5.69 12.44 15.43
CA SER A 393 5.55 11.01 15.11
C SER A 393 6.43 10.61 13.92
N TYR A 394 6.51 11.47 12.89
CA TYR A 394 7.38 11.25 11.75
C TYR A 394 8.86 11.26 12.12
N ALA A 395 9.30 12.25 12.91
CA ALA A 395 10.68 12.30 13.38
C ALA A 395 11.07 11.06 14.22
N PHE A 396 10.15 10.55 15.06
CA PHE A 396 10.37 9.32 15.82
C PHE A 396 10.46 8.07 14.93
N GLU A 397 9.59 7.96 13.92
CA GLU A 397 9.63 6.84 12.96
C GLU A 397 10.95 6.85 12.16
N LEU A 398 11.38 8.02 11.67
CA LEU A 398 12.65 8.16 10.96
C LEU A 398 13.85 7.83 11.85
N GLN A 399 13.82 8.25 13.13
CA GLN A 399 14.87 7.93 14.09
C GLN A 399 14.99 6.41 14.28
N LYS A 400 13.85 5.73 14.48
CA LYS A 400 13.81 4.26 14.60
C LYS A 400 14.40 3.58 13.37
N ASN A 401 14.00 4.00 12.17
CA ASN A 401 14.51 3.44 10.91
C ASN A 401 16.02 3.71 10.74
N ALA A 402 16.50 4.89 11.13
CA ALA A 402 17.93 5.23 11.07
C ALA A 402 18.76 4.42 12.08
N ASP A 403 18.22 4.11 13.25
CA ASP A 403 18.84 3.23 14.23
C ASP A 403 18.95 1.78 13.70
N GLU A 404 17.89 1.26 13.07
CA GLU A 404 17.88 -0.05 12.40
C GLU A 404 18.92 -0.10 11.26
N LEU A 405 18.96 0.94 10.41
CA LEU A 405 19.93 1.07 9.32
C LEU A 405 21.38 1.11 9.84
N THR A 406 21.63 1.77 10.97
CA THR A 406 22.96 1.85 11.57
C THR A 406 23.47 0.46 11.96
N ASN A 407 22.59 -0.40 12.51
CA ASN A 407 22.95 -1.76 12.87
C ASN A 407 23.31 -2.61 11.64
N GLU A 408 22.64 -2.39 10.51
CA GLU A 408 22.93 -3.09 9.25
C GLU A 408 24.25 -2.65 8.61
N LEU A 409 24.62 -1.38 8.77
CA LEU A 409 25.82 -0.77 8.17
C LEU A 409 27.08 -0.86 9.03
N ILE A 410 27.04 -1.58 10.16
CA ILE A 410 28.22 -1.80 11.02
C ILE A 410 29.39 -2.36 10.19
N ASP A 411 30.57 -1.78 10.38
CA ASP A 411 31.83 -2.13 9.70
C ASP A 411 31.82 -1.93 8.16
N LYS A 412 30.86 -1.19 7.60
CA LYS A 412 30.78 -0.89 6.15
C LYS A 412 31.38 0.45 5.73
N ASN A 413 31.94 1.21 6.68
CA ASN A 413 32.52 2.54 6.45
C ASN A 413 31.54 3.54 5.78
N ILE A 414 30.25 3.44 6.12
CA ILE A 414 29.20 4.37 5.70
C ILE A 414 28.92 5.35 6.85
N ASP A 415 28.93 6.64 6.57
CA ASP A 415 28.60 7.70 7.50
C ASP A 415 27.10 8.02 7.44
N VAL A 416 26.39 7.63 8.51
CA VAL A 416 24.95 7.90 8.73
C VAL A 416 24.70 9.16 9.58
N THR A 417 25.75 9.82 10.06
CA THR A 417 25.64 11.06 10.86
C THR A 417 24.79 12.15 10.19
N PRO A 418 24.88 12.39 8.86
CA PRO A 418 24.03 13.38 8.20
C PRO A 418 22.53 13.09 8.35
N LEU A 419 22.15 11.81 8.35
CA LEU A 419 20.75 11.39 8.48
C LEU A 419 20.24 11.70 9.88
N PHE A 420 20.95 11.29 10.93
CA PHE A 420 20.57 11.62 12.31
C PHE A 420 20.47 13.12 12.56
N LYS A 421 21.41 13.91 12.01
CA LYS A 421 21.36 15.37 12.13
C LYS A 421 20.10 15.94 11.45
N SER A 422 19.78 15.47 10.25
CA SER A 422 18.57 15.92 9.54
C SER A 422 17.28 15.57 10.31
N ILE A 423 17.23 14.41 10.96
CA ILE A 423 16.09 13.97 11.78
C ILE A 423 15.94 14.86 13.02
N GLU A 424 17.04 15.23 13.68
CA GLU A 424 17.00 16.16 14.82
C GLU A 424 16.53 17.56 14.38
N ASP A 425 16.98 18.06 13.22
CA ASP A 425 16.50 19.32 12.65
C ASP A 425 14.99 19.26 12.38
N LEU A 426 14.48 18.14 11.84
CA LEU A 426 13.05 17.89 11.66
C LEU A 426 12.28 17.89 12.99
N LYS A 427 12.80 17.21 14.01
CA LYS A 427 12.19 17.15 15.35
C LYS A 427 12.08 18.54 15.98
N ILE A 428 13.10 19.38 15.83
CA ILE A 428 13.09 20.78 16.29
C ILE A 428 12.02 21.57 15.53
N ALA A 429 11.96 21.44 14.20
CA ALA A 429 10.96 22.12 13.37
C ALA A 429 9.51 21.69 13.72
N ALA A 430 9.28 20.39 13.91
CA ALA A 430 7.99 19.85 14.32
C ALA A 430 7.57 20.37 15.71
N THR A 431 8.49 20.38 16.68
CA THR A 431 8.24 20.95 18.02
C THR A 431 7.85 22.43 17.93
N LYS A 432 8.47 23.18 17.04
CA LYS A 432 8.18 24.60 16.83
C LYS A 432 6.78 24.80 16.25
N ILE A 433 6.38 24.03 15.24
CA ILE A 433 5.02 24.06 14.68
C ILE A 433 3.98 23.77 15.76
N ASP A 434 4.17 22.75 16.59
CA ASP A 434 3.26 22.44 17.70
C ASP A 434 3.10 23.61 18.68
N ASN A 435 4.20 24.31 18.97
CA ASN A 435 4.19 25.48 19.84
C ASN A 435 3.50 26.68 19.16
N GLU A 436 3.66 26.85 17.84
CA GLU A 436 2.95 27.88 17.05
C GLU A 436 1.43 27.63 17.08
N ILE A 437 0.98 26.39 16.87
CA ILE A 437 -0.44 26.00 16.96
C ILE A 437 -0.98 26.35 18.37
N LYS A 438 -0.32 25.88 19.43
CA LYS A 438 -0.72 26.18 20.82
C LYS A 438 -0.78 27.67 21.13
N ALA A 439 0.14 28.46 20.56
CA ALA A 439 0.16 29.91 20.73
C ALA A 439 -1.04 30.58 20.01
N LEU A 440 -1.34 30.16 18.78
CA LEU A 440 -2.49 30.65 18.03
C LEU A 440 -3.81 30.28 18.72
N GLU A 441 -3.96 29.05 19.21
CA GLU A 441 -5.12 28.62 19.99
C GLU A 441 -5.31 29.46 21.26
N ARG A 442 -4.25 29.68 22.04
CA ARG A 442 -4.31 30.54 23.25
C ARG A 442 -4.66 31.98 22.90
N SER A 443 -4.15 32.49 21.78
CA SER A 443 -4.41 33.85 21.33
C SER A 443 -5.90 34.08 21.03
N LYS A 444 -6.66 33.06 20.60
CA LYS A 444 -8.12 33.16 20.40
C LYS A 444 -8.88 33.55 21.66
N GLY A 445 -8.46 33.05 22.82
CA GLY A 445 -9.11 33.36 24.09
C GLY A 445 -9.04 34.85 24.44
N TRP A 446 -7.98 35.55 24.03
CA TRP A 446 -7.77 36.98 24.28
C TRP A 446 -8.16 37.85 23.06
N ALA A 447 -8.07 37.29 21.86
CA ALA A 447 -8.41 37.90 20.57
C ALA A 447 -9.88 37.73 20.17
N SER A 448 -10.76 37.26 21.07
CA SER A 448 -12.21 37.29 20.84
C SER A 448 -12.77 38.72 20.67
N MET A 449 -11.96 39.76 20.93
CA MET A 449 -12.23 41.16 20.51
C MET A 449 -11.70 41.53 19.10
N TRP A 450 -10.74 40.79 18.53
CA TRP A 450 -10.08 41.05 17.24
C TRP A 450 -9.56 39.73 16.64
N GLY A 451 -10.47 38.89 16.11
CA GLY A 451 -10.30 37.46 15.81
C GLY A 451 -8.95 36.98 15.23
N THR A 452 -8.64 35.69 15.42
CA THR A 452 -7.50 35.03 14.78
C THR A 452 -7.44 35.34 13.31
N LYS A 453 -6.26 35.71 12.81
CA LYS A 453 -6.08 36.09 11.39
C LYS A 453 -6.16 34.81 10.55
N PRO A 454 -7.22 34.59 9.75
CA PRO A 454 -7.40 33.35 8.99
C PRO A 454 -6.20 33.01 8.10
N ARG A 455 -5.48 34.04 7.65
CA ARG A 455 -4.24 33.93 6.89
C ARG A 455 -3.11 33.21 7.64
N GLN A 456 -2.94 33.43 8.95
CA GLN A 456 -1.86 32.79 9.72
C GLN A 456 -2.09 31.29 9.89
N VAL A 457 -3.35 30.90 10.12
CA VAL A 457 -3.74 29.49 10.19
C VAL A 457 -3.54 28.84 8.81
N ARG A 458 -3.94 29.53 7.73
CA ARG A 458 -3.74 29.03 6.37
C ARG A 458 -2.26 28.84 6.02
N GLU A 459 -1.41 29.82 6.30
CA GLU A 459 0.04 29.72 6.09
C GLU A 459 0.66 28.55 6.89
N LEU A 460 0.19 28.32 8.12
CA LEU A 460 0.63 27.18 8.94
C LEU A 460 0.14 25.83 8.37
N ASN A 461 -1.13 25.73 7.96
CA ASN A 461 -1.67 24.53 7.33
C ASN A 461 -0.99 24.21 6.01
N ASP A 462 -0.61 25.23 5.24
CA ASP A 462 0.14 25.04 3.99
C ASP A 462 1.54 24.46 4.27
N ARG A 463 2.23 24.90 5.34
CA ARG A 463 3.49 24.28 5.81
C ARG A 463 3.30 22.81 6.20
N LEU A 464 2.24 22.50 6.95
CA LEU A 464 1.92 21.12 7.36
C LEU A 464 1.61 20.23 6.15
N MET A 465 0.82 20.72 5.21
CA MET A 465 0.44 20.00 3.98
C MET A 465 1.64 19.79 3.05
N MET A 466 2.49 20.80 2.89
CA MET A 466 3.63 20.74 1.97
C MET A 466 4.81 19.92 2.47
N ALA A 467 4.89 19.66 3.78
CA ALA A 467 6.01 18.95 4.37
C ALA A 467 6.16 17.50 3.84
N GLU A 468 5.08 16.75 3.61
CA GLU A 468 5.17 15.42 2.99
C GLU A 468 5.76 15.46 1.58
N ARG A 469 5.36 16.46 0.77
CA ARG A 469 5.87 16.64 -0.59
C ARG A 469 7.36 16.95 -0.63
N ALA A 470 7.94 17.41 0.47
CA ALA A 470 9.37 17.69 0.56
C ALA A 470 10.22 16.40 0.69
N PHE A 471 9.61 15.23 0.91
CA PHE A 471 10.27 13.93 0.82
C PHE A 471 10.47 13.44 -0.62
N MET A 472 9.91 14.15 -1.61
CA MET A 472 9.94 13.75 -3.01
C MET A 472 11.25 14.14 -3.69
N ASP A 473 11.76 13.25 -4.53
CA ASP A 473 12.86 13.50 -5.46
C ASP A 473 12.33 13.50 -6.91
N ARG A 474 12.73 14.50 -7.70
CA ARG A 474 12.27 14.67 -9.08
C ARG A 474 12.73 13.51 -9.97
N ASP A 475 13.93 13.00 -9.73
CA ASP A 475 14.55 11.94 -10.54
C ASP A 475 14.05 10.54 -10.12
N GLY A 476 13.38 10.45 -8.98
CA GLY A 476 12.85 9.22 -8.43
C GLY A 476 13.91 8.27 -7.89
N LEU A 477 13.50 7.04 -7.61
CA LEU A 477 14.41 5.97 -7.19
C LEU A 477 15.23 5.46 -8.39
N LEU A 478 16.46 5.03 -8.13
CA LEU A 478 17.36 4.55 -9.17
C LEU A 478 16.79 3.28 -9.80
N GLY A 479 16.58 3.29 -11.12
CA GLY A 479 15.97 2.17 -11.85
C GLY A 479 14.44 2.06 -11.69
N ARG A 480 13.82 2.92 -10.88
CA ARG A 480 12.38 2.93 -10.60
C ARG A 480 11.85 4.36 -10.50
N GLN A 481 12.07 5.15 -11.56
CA GLN A 481 11.90 6.61 -11.56
C GLN A 481 10.44 7.09 -11.35
N TRP A 482 9.46 6.20 -11.54
CA TRP A 482 8.06 6.51 -11.24
C TRP A 482 7.83 6.71 -9.74
N TYR A 483 8.53 5.93 -8.89
CA TYR A 483 8.52 6.12 -7.44
C TYR A 483 9.45 7.26 -7.04
N LYS A 484 8.90 8.29 -6.44
CA LYS A 484 9.59 9.56 -6.14
C LYS A 484 9.74 9.84 -4.65
N HIS A 485 9.00 9.14 -3.81
CA HIS A 485 9.06 9.32 -2.36
C HIS A 485 10.26 8.59 -1.76
N LEU A 486 11.19 9.32 -1.14
CA LEU A 486 12.47 8.76 -0.67
C LEU A 486 12.37 7.96 0.64
N ILE A 487 11.23 8.02 1.34
CA ILE A 487 11.04 7.32 2.62
C ILE A 487 10.22 6.04 2.44
N TYR A 488 9.27 6.04 1.50
CA TYR A 488 8.25 5.00 1.33
C TYR A 488 8.06 4.73 -0.15
N ALA A 489 8.45 3.53 -0.58
CA ALA A 489 8.16 2.96 -1.89
C ALA A 489 8.43 1.44 -1.80
N PRO A 490 7.94 0.66 -2.77
CA PRO A 490 8.08 -0.80 -2.68
C PRO A 490 9.55 -1.22 -2.68
N SER A 491 9.84 -2.39 -2.12
CA SER A 491 11.14 -3.02 -2.31
C SER A 491 11.32 -3.43 -3.77
N GLU A 492 12.56 -3.46 -4.27
CA GLU A 492 12.84 -4.02 -5.61
C GLU A 492 12.38 -5.49 -5.76
N HIS A 493 12.31 -6.24 -4.65
CA HIS A 493 12.08 -7.68 -4.65
C HIS A 493 10.74 -8.13 -4.05
N ASP A 494 9.92 -7.19 -3.58
CA ASP A 494 8.57 -7.46 -3.07
C ASP A 494 7.70 -6.20 -3.17
N ASP A 495 6.84 -6.15 -4.18
CA ASP A 495 5.95 -4.99 -4.42
C ASP A 495 4.91 -4.80 -3.29
N TYR A 496 4.61 -5.86 -2.52
CA TYR A 496 3.74 -5.79 -1.33
C TYR A 496 4.50 -5.38 -0.07
N GLY A 497 5.82 -5.52 -0.06
CA GLY A 497 6.65 -5.24 1.09
C GLY A 497 6.76 -3.75 1.37
N SER A 498 6.63 -3.39 2.66
CA SER A 498 6.96 -2.03 3.10
C SER A 498 8.41 -1.98 3.55
N VAL A 499 9.22 -1.16 2.88
CA VAL A 499 10.60 -0.87 3.28
C VAL A 499 10.76 0.63 3.53
N SER A 500 11.40 0.98 4.65
CA SER A 500 11.81 2.35 4.95
C SER A 500 13.12 2.65 4.21
N PHE A 501 13.22 3.84 3.61
CA PHE A 501 14.40 4.25 2.82
C PHE A 501 14.73 3.30 1.65
N PRO A 502 13.78 3.05 0.73
CA PRO A 502 13.91 2.03 -0.31
C PRO A 502 15.19 2.17 -1.15
N GLY A 503 15.57 3.38 -1.54
CA GLY A 503 16.82 3.60 -2.30
C GLY A 503 18.09 3.20 -1.54
N ILE A 504 18.12 3.36 -0.20
CA ILE A 504 19.22 2.89 0.64
C ILE A 504 19.23 1.37 0.70
N THR A 505 18.07 0.74 0.91
CA THR A 505 17.94 -0.71 0.99
C THR A 505 18.37 -1.38 -0.31
N ASP A 506 17.87 -0.93 -1.46
CA ASP A 506 18.25 -1.46 -2.77
C ASP A 506 19.77 -1.33 -3.01
N ALA A 507 20.35 -0.18 -2.64
CA ALA A 507 21.80 0.04 -2.75
C ALA A 507 22.60 -0.89 -1.83
N ILE A 508 22.11 -1.18 -0.63
CA ILE A 508 22.74 -2.13 0.31
C ILE A 508 22.70 -3.54 -0.25
N GLU A 509 21.56 -3.97 -0.78
CA GLU A 509 21.42 -5.31 -1.37
C GLU A 509 22.37 -5.50 -2.54
N LYS A 510 22.43 -4.52 -3.44
CA LYS A 510 23.40 -4.49 -4.53
C LYS A 510 24.85 -4.50 -4.03
N ALA A 511 25.18 -3.70 -3.01
CA ALA A 511 26.52 -3.64 -2.45
C ALA A 511 26.94 -4.93 -1.74
N LYS A 512 26.00 -5.65 -1.11
CA LYS A 512 26.25 -7.00 -0.56
C LYS A 512 26.57 -8.02 -1.65
N GLN A 513 25.95 -7.90 -2.83
CA GLN A 513 26.18 -8.80 -3.96
C GLN A 513 27.51 -8.51 -4.69
N GLU A 514 27.77 -7.25 -5.00
CA GLU A 514 28.95 -6.84 -5.79
C GLU A 514 30.22 -6.70 -4.91
N ASN A 515 30.06 -6.23 -3.67
CA ASN A 515 31.10 -6.00 -2.69
C ASN A 515 32.29 -5.16 -3.21
N THR A 516 32.01 -4.12 -3.98
CA THR A 516 32.99 -3.17 -4.55
C THR A 516 32.95 -1.82 -3.82
N ILE A 517 34.02 -1.02 -3.92
CA ILE A 517 34.07 0.32 -3.32
C ILE A 517 32.98 1.23 -3.92
N GLU A 518 32.73 1.09 -5.23
CA GLU A 518 31.73 1.83 -5.98
C GLU A 518 30.31 1.51 -5.52
N SER A 519 30.01 0.22 -5.27
CA SER A 519 28.70 -0.21 -4.76
C SER A 519 28.40 0.36 -3.37
N TRP A 520 29.37 0.31 -2.44
CA TRP A 520 29.23 0.93 -1.11
C TRP A 520 29.20 2.46 -1.16
N SER A 521 29.90 3.09 -2.12
CA SER A 521 29.79 4.53 -2.35
C SER A 521 28.39 4.95 -2.81
N SER A 522 27.68 4.07 -3.50
CA SER A 522 26.27 4.29 -3.89
C SER A 522 25.35 4.27 -2.67
N VAL A 523 25.58 3.39 -1.69
CA VAL A 523 24.86 3.40 -0.40
C VAL A 523 25.05 4.73 0.32
N GLN A 524 26.30 5.22 0.41
CA GLN A 524 26.58 6.52 1.01
C GLN A 524 25.85 7.67 0.28
N HIS A 525 25.76 7.60 -1.05
CA HIS A 525 25.04 8.58 -1.85
C HIS A 525 23.55 8.62 -1.49
N GLU A 526 22.90 7.46 -1.38
CA GLU A 526 21.48 7.35 -1.01
C GLU A 526 21.21 7.85 0.42
N VAL A 527 22.10 7.57 1.38
CA VAL A 527 22.02 8.16 2.74
C VAL A 527 21.99 9.70 2.67
N TRP A 528 22.84 10.30 1.83
CA TRP A 528 22.86 11.76 1.63
C TRP A 528 21.62 12.29 0.91
N ARG A 529 21.03 11.53 -0.03
CA ARG A 529 19.78 11.91 -0.70
C ARG A 529 18.64 11.99 0.30
N VAL A 530 18.44 10.95 1.10
CA VAL A 530 17.43 10.92 2.17
C VAL A 530 17.67 12.05 3.17
N SER A 531 18.90 12.25 3.62
CA SER A 531 19.24 13.31 4.57
C SER A 531 18.86 14.71 4.06
N ARG A 532 19.09 14.99 2.78
CA ARG A 532 18.69 16.28 2.16
C ARG A 532 17.18 16.46 2.12
N ALA A 533 16.43 15.40 1.78
CA ALA A 533 14.98 15.45 1.78
C ALA A 533 14.40 15.71 3.18
N VAL A 534 14.93 15.04 4.21
CA VAL A 534 14.54 15.29 5.61
C VAL A 534 14.86 16.74 6.03
N ILE A 535 16.00 17.30 5.60
CA ILE A 535 16.31 18.74 5.80
C ILE A 535 15.29 19.63 5.09
N HIS A 536 14.89 19.32 3.86
CA HIS A 536 13.89 20.12 3.14
C HIS A 536 12.55 20.13 3.87
N VAL A 537 12.13 19.00 4.43
CA VAL A 537 10.91 18.91 5.25
C VAL A 537 11.01 19.83 6.47
N SER A 538 12.15 19.84 7.17
CA SER A 538 12.36 20.74 8.31
C SER A 538 12.35 22.22 7.91
N LEU A 539 12.86 22.57 6.72
CA LEU A 539 12.82 23.92 6.17
C LEU A 539 11.40 24.35 5.76
N VAL A 540 10.61 23.45 5.16
CA VAL A 540 9.19 23.68 4.85
C VAL A 540 8.40 23.90 6.14
N LEU A 541 8.56 23.02 7.13
CA LEU A 541 7.92 23.19 8.44
C LEU A 541 8.34 24.49 9.13
N ASN A 542 9.53 25.03 8.87
CA ASN A 542 9.96 26.33 9.40
C ASN A 542 9.46 27.55 8.61
N GLY A 543 8.80 27.35 7.47
CA GLY A 543 8.33 28.42 6.60
C GLY A 543 9.43 29.08 5.76
N VAL A 544 10.54 28.37 5.49
CA VAL A 544 11.67 28.88 4.70
C VAL A 544 11.47 28.63 3.19
N LEU A 545 10.74 27.56 2.84
CA LEU A 545 10.56 27.07 1.46
C LEU A 545 9.09 27.05 1.00
N THR A 546 8.19 27.71 1.74
CA THR A 546 6.74 27.78 1.44
C THR A 546 6.33 29.03 0.68
#